data_AF-A0A9E4DFX6-F1
#
_entry.id   AF-A0A9E4DFX6-F1
#
_cell.length_a   1.000
_cell.length_b   1.000
_cell.length_c   1.000
_cell.angle_alpha   90.00
_cell.angle_beta   90.00
_cell.angle_gamma   90.00
#
_symmetry.space_group_name_H-M   'P 1'
#
loop_
_entity.id
_entity.type
_entity.pdbx_description
1 polymer ?
#
loop_
_entity_poly.entity_id
_entity_poly.type
_entity_poly.pdbx_seq_one_letter_code
_entity_poly.pdbx_strand_id
1 'polypeptide(L)' 'MGDYAPTPADAPSIEPDEAFWRNARVVTPSGKASIHLRVDNDVLAWFKAQGRGHLTRMNAVLRSYMEAHARKTRKDGA' A
#
# COMPACT_ATOMS: atom_id res chain seq x y z
N MET A 1 2.54 4.78 10.68
CA MET A 1 3.40 5.88 10.18
C MET A 1 4.03 5.40 8.89
N GLY A 2 3.87 6.11 7.76
CA GLY A 2 4.71 5.82 6.59
C GLY A 2 6.16 6.06 6.97
N ASP A 3 7.08 5.21 6.53
CA ASP A 3 8.50 5.38 6.79
C ASP A 3 8.96 6.65 6.04
N TYR A 4 8.95 7.81 6.73
CA TYR A 4 9.59 9.01 6.25
C TYR A 4 11.10 8.79 6.42
N ALA A 5 11.77 8.46 5.31
CA ALA A 5 13.20 8.55 5.24
C ALA A 5 13.57 10.02 5.00
N PRO A 6 14.37 10.66 5.88
CA PRO A 6 14.89 11.99 5.59
C PRO A 6 15.75 11.93 4.32
N THR A 7 15.68 12.98 3.50
CA THR A 7 16.50 13.09 2.28
C THR A 7 17.99 12.97 2.65
N PRO A 8 18.76 12.06 2.03
CA PRO A 8 20.20 11.96 2.24
C PRO A 8 20.91 13.27 1.91
N ALA A 9 21.97 13.61 2.66
CA ALA A 9 22.71 14.87 2.48
C ALA A 9 23.47 14.94 1.13
N ASP A 10 23.72 13.78 0.52
CA ASP A 10 24.36 13.60 -0.79
C ASP A 10 23.34 13.45 -1.94
N ALA A 11 22.04 13.61 -1.67
CA ALA A 11 21.02 13.50 -2.70
C ALA A 11 21.20 14.60 -3.77
N PRO A 12 21.23 14.23 -5.07
CA PRO A 12 21.27 15.22 -6.14
C PRO A 12 20.01 16.08 -6.09
N SER A 13 20.18 17.40 -6.18
CA SER A 13 19.06 18.32 -6.36
C SER A 13 18.54 18.20 -7.79
N ILE A 14 17.36 17.63 -7.94
CA ILE A 14 16.67 17.48 -9.22
C ILE A 14 15.58 18.55 -9.27
N GLU A 15 15.69 19.49 -10.21
CA GLU A 15 14.60 20.41 -10.52
C GLU A 15 13.66 19.75 -11.53
N PRO A 16 12.40 19.44 -11.15
CA PRO A 16 11.45 18.84 -12.07
C PRO A 16 11.09 19.85 -13.18
N ASP A 17 11.23 19.42 -14.42
CA ASP A 17 10.93 20.23 -15.61
C ASP A 17 9.44 20.18 -15.98
N GLU A 18 9.06 20.93 -17.01
CA GLU A 18 7.67 20.95 -17.48
C GLU A 18 7.23 19.58 -18.03
N ALA A 19 8.14 18.80 -18.61
CA ALA A 19 7.86 17.45 -19.10
C ALA A 19 7.52 16.47 -17.97
N PHE A 20 8.17 16.61 -16.82
CA PHE A 20 7.85 15.88 -15.61
C PHE A 20 6.42 16.16 -15.16
N TRP A 21 6.05 17.44 -15.03
CA TRP A 21 4.70 17.82 -14.57
C TRP A 21 3.59 17.43 -15.53
N ARG A 22 3.83 17.49 -16.84
CA ARG A 22 2.87 17.02 -17.86
C ARG A 22 2.50 15.55 -17.70
N ASN A 23 3.41 14.72 -17.18
CA ASN A 23 3.21 13.28 -17.00
C ASN A 23 2.97 12.88 -15.54
N ALA A 24 3.01 13.83 -14.60
CA ALA A 24 2.86 13.57 -13.19
C ALA A 24 1.42 13.16 -12.89
N ARG A 25 1.25 12.02 -12.22
CA ARG A 25 -0.05 11.58 -11.72
C ARG A 25 -0.22 11.99 -10.27
N VAL A 26 -1.20 12.85 -10.00
CA VAL A 26 -1.64 13.13 -8.64
C VAL A 26 -2.23 11.86 -8.05
N VAL A 27 -1.53 11.27 -7.10
CA VAL A 27 -2.01 10.14 -6.30
C VAL A 27 -2.44 10.66 -4.94
N THR A 28 -3.75 10.74 -4.72
CA THR A 28 -4.25 10.95 -3.36
C THR A 28 -3.92 9.69 -2.56
N PRO A 29 -3.12 9.78 -1.47
CA PRO A 29 -2.90 8.63 -0.61
C PRO A 29 -4.27 8.24 -0.06
N SER A 30 -4.83 7.13 -0.55
CA SER A 30 -5.99 6.52 0.09
C SER A 30 -5.57 6.20 1.52
N GLY A 31 -6.12 6.97 2.47
CA GLY A 31 -5.83 6.80 3.88
C GLY A 31 -6.15 5.37 4.29
N LYS A 32 -5.24 4.73 5.01
CA LYS A 32 -5.53 3.44 5.64
C LYS A 32 -6.56 3.68 6.75
N ALA A 33 -7.72 3.05 6.66
CA ALA A 33 -8.68 3.08 7.75
C ALA A 33 -8.12 2.26 8.93
N SER A 34 -8.10 2.84 10.13
CA SER A 34 -7.77 2.11 11.36
C SER A 34 -9.05 1.48 11.89
N ILE A 35 -9.20 0.18 11.70
CA ILE A 35 -10.36 -0.59 12.16
C ILE A 35 -9.94 -1.65 13.16
N HIS A 36 -10.89 -2.08 14.00
CA HIS A 36 -10.71 -3.25 14.84
C HIS A 36 -11.18 -4.49 14.06
N LEU A 37 -10.24 -5.38 13.71
CA LEU A 37 -10.50 -6.62 12.97
C LEU A 37 -10.08 -7.82 13.82
N ARG A 38 -10.94 -8.84 13.87
CA ARG A 38 -10.60 -10.13 14.46
C ARG A 38 -10.03 -11.05 13.38
N VAL A 39 -8.92 -11.70 13.69
CA VAL A 39 -8.24 -12.70 12.86
C VAL A 39 -7.85 -13.88 13.73
N ASP A 40 -7.73 -15.06 13.12
CA ASP A 40 -7.30 -16.27 13.81
C ASP A 40 -5.87 -16.11 14.36
N ASN A 41 -5.61 -16.78 15.47
CA ASN A 41 -4.37 -16.61 16.23
C ASN A 41 -3.15 -17.10 15.44
N ASP A 42 -3.28 -18.25 14.78
CA ASP A 42 -2.26 -18.85 13.92
C ASP A 42 -1.89 -17.97 12.73
N VAL A 43 -2.89 -17.36 12.07
CA VAL A 43 -2.68 -16.39 11.00
C VAL A 43 -1.89 -15.18 11.50
N LEU A 44 -2.30 -14.61 12.64
CA LEU A 44 -1.59 -13.48 13.24
C LEU A 44 -0.15 -13.85 13.64
N ALA A 45 0.04 -15.02 14.23
CA ALA A 45 1.36 -15.53 14.62
C ALA A 45 2.27 -15.72 13.41
N TRP A 46 1.76 -16.29 12.32
CA TRP A 46 2.51 -16.47 11.07
C TRP A 46 2.99 -15.15 10.48
N PHE A 47 2.13 -14.13 10.39
CA PHE A 47 2.53 -12.82 9.91
C PHE A 47 3.54 -12.15 10.86
N LYS A 48 3.33 -12.24 12.18
CA LYS A 48 4.26 -11.69 13.18
C LYS A 48 5.66 -12.31 13.09
N ALA A 49 5.75 -13.61 12.82
CA ALA A 49 7.02 -14.32 12.67
C ALA A 49 7.88 -13.77 11.52
N GLN A 50 7.29 -13.08 10.55
CA GLN A 50 8.01 -12.44 9.44
C GLN A 50 8.68 -11.11 9.83
N GLY A 51 8.48 -10.63 11.05
CA GLY A 51 9.17 -9.47 11.61
C GLY A 51 8.51 -8.11 11.30
N ARG A 52 9.34 -7.07 11.18
CA ARG A 52 8.87 -5.70 10.92
C ARG A 52 8.06 -5.65 9.62
N GLY A 53 6.97 -4.89 9.64
CA GLY A 53 6.07 -4.76 8.48
C GLY A 53 5.08 -5.91 8.28
N HIS A 54 4.87 -6.78 9.27
CA HIS A 54 3.85 -7.84 9.19
C HIS A 54 2.46 -7.32 8.86
N LEU A 55 2.04 -6.17 9.43
CA LEU A 55 0.77 -5.52 9.09
C LEU A 55 0.72 -5.04 7.63
N THR A 56 1.84 -4.55 7.09
CA THR A 56 1.94 -4.14 5.69
C THR A 56 1.78 -5.34 4.76
N ARG A 57 2.41 -6.48 5.08
CA ARG A 57 2.26 -7.74 4.34
C ARG A 57 0.85 -8.29 4.43
N MET A 58 0.26 -8.31 5.62
CA MET A 58 -1.13 -8.73 5.82
C MET A 58 -2.09 -7.87 4.97
N ASN A 59 -1.91 -6.55 4.98
CA ASN A 59 -2.71 -5.65 4.15
C ASN A 59 -2.49 -5.87 2.64
N ALA A 60 -1.28 -6.21 2.20
CA ALA A 60 -1.00 -6.54 0.80
C ALA A 60 -1.76 -7.80 0.35
N VAL A 61 -1.79 -8.84 1.19
CA VAL A 61 -2.57 -10.07 0.92
C VAL A 61 -4.07 -9.76 0.81
N LEU A 62 -4.62 -9.00 1.77
CA LEU A 62 -6.02 -8.58 1.74
C LEU A 62 -6.36 -7.77 0.48
N ARG A 63 -5.46 -6.88 0.06
CA ARG A 63 -5.60 -6.12 -1.19
C ARG A 63 -5.61 -7.03 -2.41
N SER A 64 -4.66 -7.95 -2.52
CA SER A 64 -4.60 -8.88 -3.66
C SER A 64 -5.85 -9.74 -3.75
N TYR A 65 -6.38 -10.20 -2.61
CA TYR A 65 -7.65 -10.92 -2.56
C TYR A 65 -8.82 -10.06 -3.05
N MET A 66 -8.93 -8.81 -2.56
CA MET A 66 -9.94 -7.85 -2.99
C MET A 66 -9.87 -7.61 -4.51
N GLU A 67 -8.68 -7.33 -5.05
CA GLU A 67 -8.48 -7.06 -6.48
C GLU A 67 -8.83 -8.28 -7.36
N ALA A 68 -8.52 -9.49 -6.90
CA ALA A 68 -8.86 -10.72 -7.60
C ALA A 68 -10.39 -10.90 -7.71
N HIS A 69 -11.14 -10.56 -6.66
CA HIS A 69 -12.60 -10.72 -6.63
C HIS A 69 -13.37 -9.52 -7.20
N ALA A 70 -12.81 -8.32 -7.15
CA ALA A 70 -13.40 -7.11 -7.72
C ALA A 70 -13.46 -7.14 -9.26
N ARG A 71 -12.59 -7.92 -9.92
CA ARG A 71 -12.67 -8.13 -11.38
C ARG A 71 -13.85 -9.02 -11.79
N LYS A 72 -14.32 -9.89 -10.90
CA LYS A 72 -15.44 -10.80 -11.16
C LYS A 72 -16.78 -10.05 -11.10
N THR A 73 -16.95 -9.17 -10.12
CA THR A 73 -18.18 -8.38 -9.95
C THR A 73 -18.43 -7.32 -11.03
N ARG A 74 -17.41 -6.91 -11.80
CA ARG A 74 -17.60 -6.02 -12.96
C ARG A 74 -18.11 -6.73 -14.23
N LYS A 75 -18.01 -8.07 -14.32
CA LYS A 75 -18.40 -8.84 -15.51
C LYS A 75 -19.83 -9.36 -15.47
N ASP A 76 -20.45 -9.39 -14.29
CA ASP A 76 -21.81 -9.94 -14.08
C ASP A 76 -22.90 -8.85 -14.08
N GLY A 77 -22.57 -7.62 -14.49
CA GLY A 77 -23.48 -6.46 -14.47
C GLY A 77 -23.48 -5.64 -15.77
N ALA A 78 -23.18 -6.26 -16.91
CA ALA A 78 -23.27 -5.67 -18.25
C ALA A 78 -24.09 -6.57 -19.17
#